data_AF-A0A7V2NJ91-F1
#
_entry.id   AF-A0A7V2NJ91-F1
#
_cell.length_a   1.000
_cell.length_b   1.000
_cell.length_c   1.000
_cell.angle_alpha   90.00
_cell.angle_beta   90.00
_cell.angle_gamma   90.00
#
_symmetry.space_group_name_H-M   'P 1'
#
loop_
_entity.id
_entity.type
_entity.pdbx_description
1 polymer ?
#
loop_
_entity_poly.entity_id
_entity_poly.type
_entity_poly.pdbx_seq_one_letter_code
_entity_poly.pdbx_strand_id
1 'polypeptide(L)'
;MRKLTKSNALILRRIRHGDSSLIIHAFTRDHGRIPFIAKGARSGGKRSPVPLIPVVELEFIWSTSTRSELQLLREWSLVDGLGDLHKDFTKLAWAQAAIEV
;
A
#
# COMPACT_ATOMS: atom_id res chain seq x y z
N MET A 1 1.24 -22.96 8.42
CA MET A 1 0.33 -21.78 8.36
C MET A 1 1.13 -20.56 7.90
N ARG A 2 0.57 -19.69 7.05
CA ARG A 2 1.26 -18.41 6.72
C ARG A 2 1.22 -17.49 7.93
N LYS A 3 2.37 -16.94 8.32
CA LYS A 3 2.47 -15.95 9.41
C LYS A 3 1.76 -14.66 8.98
N LEU A 4 0.95 -14.08 9.88
CA LEU A 4 0.44 -12.73 9.72
C LEU A 4 1.48 -11.75 10.23
N THR A 5 1.77 -10.75 9.41
CA THR A 5 2.73 -9.69 9.73
C THR A 5 2.03 -8.35 9.59
N LYS A 6 2.42 -7.41 10.45
CA LYS A 6 1.82 -6.10 10.60
C LYS A 6 2.92 -5.04 10.65
N SER A 7 2.78 -3.96 9.89
CA SER A 7 3.74 -2.84 9.87
C SER A 7 3.11 -1.61 9.23
N ASN A 8 3.55 -0.42 9.65
CA ASN A 8 3.30 0.80 8.89
C ASN A 8 4.00 0.73 7.53
N ALA A 9 3.38 1.33 6.53
CA ALA A 9 3.80 1.25 5.15
C ALA A 9 3.47 2.56 4.41
N LEU A 10 4.47 3.13 3.73
CA LEU A 10 4.29 4.22 2.78
C LEU A 10 4.04 3.63 1.39
N ILE A 11 2.92 3.97 0.76
CA ILE A 11 2.68 3.52 -0.63
C ILE A 11 3.55 4.31 -1.59
N LEU A 12 4.37 3.59 -2.35
CA LEU A 12 5.24 4.13 -3.40
C LEU A 12 4.49 4.18 -4.74
N ARG A 13 3.90 3.05 -5.14
CA ARG A 13 3.25 2.89 -6.45
C ARG A 13 2.08 1.92 -6.38
N ARG A 14 1.07 2.17 -7.22
CA ARG A 14 -0.05 1.24 -7.44
C ARG A 14 -0.21 0.87 -8.91
N ILE A 15 -0.58 -0.38 -9.17
CA ILE A 15 -0.80 -0.93 -10.51
C ILE A 15 -2.11 -1.71 -10.50
N ARG A 16 -2.97 -1.51 -11.51
CA ARG A 16 -4.19 -2.32 -11.69
C ARG A 16 -3.82 -3.74 -12.11
N HIS A 17 -4.43 -4.74 -11.48
CA HIS A 17 -4.20 -6.14 -11.79
C HIS A 17 -5.52 -6.92 -11.84
N GLY A 18 -5.86 -7.44 -13.02
CA GLY A 18 -7.17 -8.03 -13.28
C GLY A 18 -8.32 -7.05 -13.04
N ASP A 19 -9.50 -7.60 -12.78
CA ASP A 19 -10.73 -6.79 -12.69
C ASP A 19 -10.76 -5.95 -11.41
N SER A 20 -10.46 -6.57 -10.27
CA SER A 20 -10.69 -5.97 -8.94
C SER A 20 -9.44 -5.81 -8.08
N SER A 21 -8.27 -6.28 -8.52
CA SER A 21 -7.07 -6.29 -7.68
C SER A 21 -6.12 -5.12 -7.98
N LEU A 22 -5.29 -4.79 -6.99
CA LEU A 22 -4.18 -3.86 -7.13
C LEU A 22 -2.88 -4.56 -6.73
N ILE A 23 -1.81 -4.29 -7.47
CA ILE A 23 -0.44 -4.50 -7.00
C ILE A 23 0.04 -3.19 -6.38
N ILE A 24 0.55 -3.26 -5.15
CA ILE A 24 1.02 -2.11 -4.38
C ILE A 24 2.49 -2.32 -4.05
N HIS A 25 3.36 -1.39 -4.44
CA HIS A 25 4.71 -1.33 -3.90
C HIS A 25 4.68 -0.39 -2.71
N ALA A 26 5.04 -0.91 -1.53
CA ALA A 26 5.09 -0.10 -0.32
C ALA A 26 6.44 -0.26 0.39
N PHE A 27 6.88 0.84 0.99
CA PHE A 27 8.03 0.84 1.88
C PHE A 27 7.52 0.66 3.30
N THR A 28 7.76 -0.52 3.86
CA THR A 28 7.35 -0.89 5.21
C THR A 28 8.42 -0.50 6.22
N ARG A 29 7.99 -0.06 7.40
CA ARG A 29 8.89 0.39 8.47
C ARG A 29 9.84 -0.72 8.93
N ASP A 30 9.32 -1.93 9.11
CA ASP A 30 10.08 -3.02 9.74
C ASP A 30 10.64 -4.05 8.73
N HIS A 31 10.22 -3.98 7.46
CA HIS A 31 10.58 -5.00 6.45
C HIS A 31 11.03 -4.43 5.10
N GLY A 32 11.26 -3.13 5.00
CA GLY A 32 11.73 -2.48 3.77
C GLY A 32 10.69 -2.50 2.64
N ARG A 33 11.16 -2.49 1.39
CA ARG A 33 10.29 -2.44 0.20
C ARG A 33 9.68 -3.80 -0.08
N ILE A 34 8.35 -3.89 -0.05
CA ILE A 34 7.61 -5.12 -0.33
C ILE A 34 6.54 -4.87 -1.40
N PRO A 35 6.48 -5.71 -2.45
CA PRO A 35 5.35 -5.74 -3.36
C PRO A 35 4.20 -6.55 -2.76
N PHE A 36 3.00 -6.00 -2.83
CA PHE A 36 1.78 -6.60 -2.32
C PHE A 36 0.74 -6.79 -3.43
N ILE A 37 -0.08 -7.83 -3.29
CA ILE A 37 -1.33 -7.97 -4.04
C ILE A 37 -2.53 -7.79 -3.11
N ALA A 38 -3.34 -6.78 -3.41
CA ALA A 38 -4.58 -6.46 -2.71
C ALA A 38 -5.77 -6.94 -3.55
N LYS A 39 -6.26 -8.15 -3.26
CA LYS A 39 -7.40 -8.74 -3.98
C LYS A 39 -8.71 -8.03 -3.62
N GLY A 40 -9.51 -7.69 -4.62
CA GLY A 40 -10.79 -7.00 -4.40
C GLY A 40 -10.68 -5.56 -3.91
N ALA A 41 -9.49 -4.95 -3.99
CA ALA A 41 -9.27 -3.57 -3.54
C ALA A 41 -10.08 -2.53 -4.32
N ARG A 42 -10.50 -2.86 -5.55
CA ARG A 42 -11.29 -1.96 -6.41
C ARG A 42 -12.80 -2.19 -6.34
N SER A 43 -13.26 -3.25 -5.70
CA SER A 43 -14.68 -3.64 -5.70
C SER A 43 -15.50 -3.04 -4.55
N GLY A 44 -14.98 -2.05 -3.82
CA GLY A 44 -15.71 -1.34 -2.75
C GLY A 44 -16.15 -2.22 -1.57
N GLY A 45 -15.55 -3.40 -1.41
CA GLY A 45 -15.97 -4.40 -0.42
C GLY A 45 -15.48 -4.11 1.01
N LYS A 46 -15.91 -4.96 1.96
CA LYS A 46 -15.74 -4.84 3.43
C LYS A 46 -14.29 -4.77 3.99
N ARG A 47 -13.24 -4.75 3.17
CA ARG A 47 -11.84 -4.87 3.66
C ARG A 47 -11.28 -3.57 4.22
N SER A 48 -11.59 -2.43 3.60
CA SER A 48 -11.28 -1.09 4.12
C SER A 48 -11.83 -0.03 3.16
N PRO A 49 -12.47 1.06 3.64
CA PRO A 49 -12.84 2.19 2.79
C PRO A 49 -11.63 3.05 2.39
N VAL A 50 -10.46 2.81 2.97
CA VAL A 50 -9.27 3.63 2.76
C VAL A 50 -8.67 3.34 1.37
N PRO A 51 -8.46 4.36 0.52
CA PRO A 51 -7.91 4.15 -0.81
C PRO A 51 -6.41 3.82 -0.75
N LEU A 52 -6.00 2.80 -1.51
CA LEU A 52 -4.58 2.48 -1.74
C LEU A 52 -4.03 3.41 -2.84
N ILE A 53 -3.68 4.64 -2.46
CA ILE A 53 -3.04 5.66 -3.31
C ILE A 53 -1.58 5.88 -2.87
N PRO A 54 -0.68 6.39 -3.73
CA PRO A 54 0.65 6.79 -3.30
C PRO A 54 0.67 7.95 -2.28
N VAL A 55 1.80 8.14 -1.58
CA VAL A 55 2.04 9.25 -0.62
C VAL A 55 1.02 9.25 0.54
N VAL A 56 0.72 8.06 1.06
CA VAL A 56 -0.03 7.89 2.32
C VAL A 56 0.66 6.86 3.18
N GLU A 57 0.65 7.07 4.49
CA GLU A 57 1.07 6.08 5.47
C GLU A 57 -0.15 5.28 5.92
N LEU A 58 -0.08 3.97 5.69
CA LEU A 58 -1.11 3.01 6.07
C LEU A 58 -0.50 1.93 6.96
N GLU A 59 -1.32 1.35 7.82
CA GLU A 59 -0.94 0.15 8.55
C GLU A 59 -1.37 -1.05 7.73
N PHE A 60 -0.41 -1.91 7.36
CA PHE A 60 -0.66 -3.08 6.53
C PHE A 60 -0.66 -4.35 7.36
N ILE A 61 -1.62 -5.24 7.07
CA ILE A 61 -1.63 -6.62 7.57
C ILE A 61 -1.58 -7.56 6.36
N TRP A 62 -0.57 -8.42 6.30
CA TRP A 62 -0.39 -9.36 5.20
C TRP A 62 -0.01 -10.76 5.67
N SER A 63 -0.25 -11.74 4.80
CA SER A 63 0.22 -13.10 5.02
C SER A 63 1.57 -13.30 4.33
N THR A 64 2.62 -13.56 5.10
CA THR A 64 3.99 -13.74 4.60
C THR A 64 4.13 -15.08 3.85
N SER A 65 4.77 -15.02 2.68
CA SER A 65 5.07 -16.16 1.82
C SER A 65 6.57 -16.21 1.53
N THR A 66 7.20 -17.35 1.79
CA THR A 66 8.61 -17.59 1.45
C THR A 66 8.81 -17.99 -0.02
N ARG A 67 7.73 -18.33 -0.73
CA ARG A 67 7.76 -18.83 -2.12
C ARG A 67 7.42 -17.78 -3.18
N SER A 68 7.09 -16.55 -2.76
CA SER A 68 6.66 -15.50 -3.68
C SER A 68 7.09 -14.17 -3.12
N GLU A 69 7.65 -13.32 -3.97
CA GLU A 69 7.98 -11.94 -3.62
C GLU A 69 6.70 -11.13 -3.37
N LEU A 70 5.64 -11.41 -4.13
CA LEU A 70 4.36 -10.73 -4.04
C LEU A 70 3.56 -11.23 -2.82
N GLN A 71 3.51 -10.40 -1.78
CA GLN A 71 2.82 -10.72 -0.53
C GLN A 71 1.31 -10.45 -0.64
N LEU A 72 0.48 -11.29 -0.01
CA LEU A 72 -0.97 -11.08 -0.06
C LEU A 72 -1.41 -10.12 1.04
N LEU A 73 -1.79 -8.90 0.63
CA LEU A 73 -2.36 -7.89 1.52
C LEU A 73 -3.77 -8.32 1.93
N ARG A 74 -4.01 -8.38 3.23
CA ARG A 74 -5.29 -8.82 3.81
C ARG A 74 -6.14 -7.63 4.19
N GLU A 75 -5.56 -6.71 4.94
CA GLU A 75 -6.23 -5.55 5.54
C GLU A 75 -5.29 -4.35 5.53
N TRP A 76 -5.88 -3.16 5.55
CA TRP A 76 -5.16 -1.91 5.72
C TRP A 76 -6.04 -0.84 6.37
N SER A 77 -5.42 0.02 7.16
CA SER A 77 -6.07 1.17 7.81
C SER A 77 -5.23 2.43 7.64
N LEU A 78 -5.87 3.59 7.70
CA LEU A 78 -5.20 4.89 7.60
C LEU A 78 -4.40 5.16 8.87
N VAL A 79 -3.11 5.47 8.72
CA VAL A 79 -2.30 6.06 9.81
C VAL A 79 -2.21 7.56 9.59
N ASP A 80 -1.69 7.99 8.44
CA ASP A 80 -1.59 9.39 8.06
C ASP A 80 -1.82 9.55 6.55
N GLY A 81 -2.78 10.39 6.19
CA GLY A 81 -3.09 10.71 4.80
C GLY A 81 -2.13 11.73 4.19
N LEU A 82 -1.18 12.27 4.95
CA LEU A 82 -0.25 13.32 4.53
C LEU A 82 -0.98 14.48 3.84
N GLY A 83 -2.09 14.91 4.44
CA GLY A 83 -3.09 15.75 3.79
C GLY A 83 -2.55 17.07 3.25
N ASP A 84 -1.54 17.66 3.91
CA ASP A 84 -0.94 18.92 3.46
C ASP A 84 -0.04 18.75 2.22
N LEU A 85 0.48 17.55 1.97
CA LEU A 85 1.12 17.23 0.69
C LEU A 85 0.07 17.17 -0.43
N HIS A 86 -1.09 16.56 -0.17
CA HIS A 86 -2.15 16.41 -1.16
C HIS A 86 -2.91 17.70 -1.50
N LYS A 87 -2.87 18.71 -0.63
CA LYS A 87 -3.50 20.02 -0.87
C LYS A 87 -2.65 20.97 -1.72
N ASP A 88 -1.35 20.70 -1.84
CA ASP A 88 -0.39 21.54 -2.56
C ASP A 88 0.24 20.73 -3.69
N PHE A 89 -0.09 21.10 -4.93
CA PHE A 89 0.40 20.40 -6.12
C PHE A 89 1.93 20.32 -6.19
N THR A 90 2.63 21.38 -5.78
CA THR A 90 4.10 21.44 -5.82
C THR A 90 4.67 20.44 -4.82
N LYS A 91 4.15 20.44 -3.58
CA LYS A 91 4.59 19.49 -2.55
C LYS A 91 4.28 18.05 -2.95
N LEU A 92 3.11 17.79 -3.52
CA LEU A 92 2.75 16.47 -4.01
C LEU A 92 3.68 16.01 -5.14
N ALA A 93 4.04 16.88 -6.08
CA ALA A 93 4.95 16.57 -7.16
C ALA A 93 6.34 16.19 -6.63
N TRP A 94 6.89 16.94 -5.68
CA TRP A 94 8.15 16.60 -5.01
C TRP A 94 8.07 15.28 -4.25
N ALA A 95 6.98 15.04 -3.54
CA ALA A 95 6.77 13.79 -2.82
C ALA A 95 6.68 12.59 -3.77
N GLN A 96 5.97 12.72 -4.90
CA GLN A 96 5.93 11.71 -5.95
C GLN A 96 7.32 11.46 -6.54
N ALA A 97 8.07 12.51 -6.86
CA ALA A 97 9.43 12.38 -7.38
C ALA A 97 10.36 11.67 -6.39
N ALA A 98 10.22 11.94 -5.09
CA ALA A 98 11.05 11.32 -4.05
C ALA A 98 10.78 9.82 -3.85
N ILE A 99 9.58 9.34 -4.18
CA ILE A 99 9.19 7.92 -4.05
C ILE A 99 9.34 7.11 -5.35
N GLU A 100 9.67 7.77 -6.47
CA GLU A 100 10.02 7.12 -7.73
C GLU A 100 11.46 6.56 -7.63
N VAL A 101 11.58 5.29 -7.25
CA VAL A 101 12.85 4.53 -7.16
C VAL A 101 12.69 3.12 -7.72
#